data_AF-A0A662EIX0-F1
#
_entry.id   AF-A0A662EIX0-F1
#
_cell.length_a   1.000
_cell.length_b   1.000
_cell.length_c   1.000
_cell.angle_alpha   90.00
_cell.angle_beta   90.00
_cell.angle_gamma   90.00
#
_symmetry.space_group_name_H-M   'P 1'
#
loop_
_entity.id
_entity.type
_entity.pdbx_description
1 polymer ?
#
loop_
_entity_poly.entity_id
_entity_poly.type
_entity_poly.pdbx_seq_one_letter_code
_entity_poly.pdbx_strand_id
1 'polypeptide(L)'
;MERIPVAVLGATGMVGQWFVRLLSRHPWFEIAAVAASGRSAGVPYGEAVRWIFPEGIPEAVRELPVVLPEPGIPGKIAFSALPADVAGPVEEEFARAGYVVSSNARSHRYDPDVPIIVAEVNPDHLGLVELQRRKRGWKGFIVTGSNCSTAQLVLALEPLRRRFGVEAVVVATMQALSGAGFSGVPGVAILDNVLPHIPGEEEKLAREPRKIWGKLTPEGIEEAEVRISAHCHRVATRDGHLEAVSVKLSRRAELGEVVEALEGFRGLPQELGLPSAPERPIVVRREPDRPQPRLDRGVGGGMSVVVGRIRPCPVLDWRLEVLGHNTVRGAAGGAILNAELAVAKGLL
;
A
#
# COMPACT_ATOMS: atom_id res chain seq x y z
N MET A 1 22.43 5.93 14.26
CA MET A 1 21.50 7.05 14.07
C MET A 1 20.40 6.88 15.11
N GLU A 2 19.97 7.95 15.77
CA GLU A 2 18.83 7.88 16.69
C GLU A 2 17.55 7.59 15.88
N ARG A 3 16.68 6.69 16.37
CA ARG A 3 15.45 6.32 15.66
C ARG A 3 14.44 7.47 15.74
N ILE A 4 13.72 7.71 14.65
CA ILE A 4 12.69 8.73 14.58
C ILE A 4 11.44 8.18 15.29
N PRO A 5 10.90 8.89 16.31
CA PRO A 5 9.70 8.48 16.99
C PRO A 5 8.47 8.65 16.08
N VAL A 6 7.61 7.63 16.06
CA VAL A 6 6.41 7.57 15.22
C VAL A 6 5.19 7.16 16.03
N ALA A 7 4.01 7.58 15.57
CA ALA A 7 2.72 7.17 16.10
C ALA A 7 2.00 6.22 15.12
N VAL A 8 1.27 5.24 15.66
CA VAL A 8 0.40 4.36 14.87
C VAL A 8 -1.05 4.61 15.25
N LEU A 9 -1.83 5.18 14.31
CA LEU A 9 -3.26 5.42 14.48
C LEU A 9 -4.06 4.20 13.99
N GLY A 10 -5.02 3.72 14.79
CA GLY A 10 -5.73 2.47 14.51
C GLY A 10 -4.90 1.23 14.82
N ALA A 11 -4.00 1.31 15.82
CA ALA A 11 -2.99 0.30 16.12
C ALA A 11 -3.54 -1.11 16.46
N THR A 12 -4.81 -1.22 16.87
CA THR A 12 -5.44 -2.49 17.26
C THR A 12 -6.07 -3.24 16.07
N GLY A 13 -6.26 -2.57 14.93
CA GLY A 13 -6.83 -3.17 13.72
C GLY A 13 -5.85 -4.07 12.96
N MET A 14 -6.33 -4.75 11.92
CA MET A 14 -5.53 -5.66 11.08
C MET A 14 -4.25 -4.99 10.55
N VAL A 15 -4.38 -3.81 9.92
CA VAL A 15 -3.23 -3.07 9.36
C VAL A 15 -2.39 -2.43 10.47
N GLY A 16 -3.03 -1.92 11.54
CA GLY A 16 -2.33 -1.37 12.71
C GLY A 16 -1.39 -2.38 13.38
N GLN A 17 -1.82 -3.63 13.53
CA GLN A 17 -0.98 -4.70 14.05
C GLN A 17 0.19 -5.02 13.12
N TRP A 18 0.02 -4.92 11.79
CA TRP A 18 1.12 -5.02 10.84
C TRP A 18 2.12 -3.86 10.96
N PHE A 19 1.65 -2.62 11.16
CA PHE A 19 2.55 -1.50 11.49
C PHE A 19 3.36 -1.81 12.74
N VAL A 20 2.71 -2.20 13.84
CA VAL A 20 3.39 -2.55 15.09
C VAL A 20 4.43 -3.66 14.88
N ARG A 21 4.06 -4.72 14.16
CA ARG A 21 4.96 -5.83 13.84
C ARG A 21 6.19 -5.36 13.04
N LEU A 22 5.99 -4.61 11.97
CA LEU A 22 7.07 -4.18 11.07
C LEU A 22 7.96 -3.11 11.74
N LEU A 23 7.34 -2.13 12.40
CA LEU A 23 8.05 -1.03 13.07
C LEU A 23 8.87 -1.49 14.28
N SER A 24 8.46 -2.56 14.98
CA SER A 24 9.20 -3.08 16.15
C SER A 24 10.65 -3.49 15.87
N ARG A 25 10.98 -3.80 14.61
CA ARG A 25 12.32 -4.18 14.14
C ARG A 25 12.92 -3.16 13.18
N HIS A 26 12.31 -1.99 13.05
CA HIS A 26 12.69 -1.02 12.04
C HIS A 26 13.95 -0.24 12.45
N PRO A 27 14.92 -0.06 11.53
CA PRO A 27 16.18 0.60 11.88
C PRO A 27 16.06 2.12 12.00
N TRP A 28 15.06 2.74 11.36
CA TRP A 28 14.89 4.21 11.36
C TRP A 28 13.76 4.71 12.24
N PHE A 29 12.79 3.87 12.58
CA PHE A 29 11.54 4.29 13.19
C PHE A 29 11.34 3.55 14.50
N GLU A 30 10.79 4.24 15.50
CA GLU A 30 10.49 3.69 16.81
C GLU A 30 9.07 4.10 17.22
N ILE A 31 8.28 3.11 17.63
CA ILE A 31 6.90 3.34 18.04
C ILE A 31 6.91 4.08 19.37
N ALA A 32 6.54 5.36 19.35
CA ALA A 32 6.44 6.20 20.54
C ALA A 32 5.00 6.32 21.06
N ALA A 33 4.01 6.07 20.19
CA ALA A 33 2.60 6.10 20.55
C ALA A 33 1.77 5.11 19.73
N VAL A 34 0.76 4.53 20.37
CA VAL A 34 -0.27 3.70 19.73
C VAL A 34 -1.63 4.27 20.05
N ALA A 35 -2.41 4.61 19.01
CA ALA A 35 -3.72 5.21 19.17
C ALA A 35 -4.82 4.30 18.60
N ALA A 36 -5.98 4.27 19.27
CA ALA A 36 -7.15 3.51 18.83
C ALA A 36 -8.45 4.16 19.32
N SER A 37 -9.60 3.51 19.09
CA SER A 37 -10.91 4.01 19.53
C SER A 37 -11.00 4.20 21.05
N GLY A 38 -11.92 5.04 21.52
CA GLY A 38 -12.14 5.30 22.95
C GLY A 38 -12.39 4.06 23.83
N ARG A 39 -12.85 2.93 23.26
CA ARG A 39 -12.97 1.65 23.99
C ARG A 39 -11.63 1.10 24.50
N SER A 40 -10.53 1.45 23.85
CA SER A 40 -9.19 0.98 24.19
C SER A 40 -8.37 2.05 24.92
N ALA A 41 -8.82 3.30 24.94
CA ALA A 41 -8.06 4.41 25.50
C ALA A 41 -7.77 4.20 27.00
N GLY A 42 -6.52 4.43 27.41
CA GLY A 42 -6.05 4.26 28.79
C GLY A 42 -5.66 2.83 29.17
N VAL A 43 -5.97 1.82 28.34
CA VAL A 43 -5.61 0.42 28.57
C VAL A 43 -4.23 0.13 27.95
N PRO A 44 -3.37 -0.68 28.59
CA PRO A 44 -2.13 -1.14 27.96
C PRO A 44 -2.41 -1.83 26.61
N TYR A 45 -1.58 -1.54 25.60
CA TYR A 45 -1.78 -2.06 24.25
C TYR A 45 -1.93 -3.58 24.23
N GLY A 46 -1.13 -4.29 25.03
CA GLY A 46 -1.12 -5.74 25.15
C GLY A 46 -2.47 -6.35 25.58
N GLU A 47 -3.25 -5.62 26.36
CA GLU A 47 -4.58 -6.02 26.82
C GLU A 47 -5.67 -5.54 25.85
N ALA A 48 -5.49 -4.36 25.26
CA ALA A 48 -6.45 -3.75 24.35
C ALA A 48 -6.52 -4.46 22.98
N VAL A 49 -5.41 -5.05 22.52
CA VAL A 49 -5.30 -5.65 21.20
C VAL A 49 -5.62 -7.14 21.22
N ARG A 50 -6.48 -7.58 20.30
CA ARG A 50 -6.55 -9.00 19.93
C ARG A 50 -5.42 -9.31 18.94
N TRP A 51 -4.24 -9.59 19.46
CA TRP A 51 -3.06 -9.87 18.65
C TRP A 51 -3.25 -11.12 17.77
N ILE A 52 -2.97 -11.00 16.47
CA ILE A 52 -3.26 -12.05 15.48
C ILE A 52 -2.02 -12.84 15.05
N PHE A 53 -0.84 -12.46 15.52
CA PHE A 53 0.42 -13.07 15.08
C PHE A 53 0.98 -14.05 16.11
N PRO A 54 1.55 -15.18 15.67
CA PRO A 54 2.06 -16.22 16.58
C PRO A 54 3.30 -15.79 17.37
N GLU A 55 4.07 -14.80 16.90
CA GLU A 55 5.32 -14.37 17.53
C GLU A 55 5.14 -13.57 18.84
N GLY A 56 3.89 -13.37 19.29
CA GLY A 56 3.57 -12.54 20.45
C GLY A 56 3.66 -11.05 20.18
N ILE A 57 3.19 -10.24 21.13
CA ILE A 57 3.20 -8.77 21.03
C ILE A 57 4.64 -8.28 21.30
N PRO A 58 5.19 -7.36 20.49
CA PRO A 58 6.51 -6.81 20.77
C PRO A 58 6.56 -6.12 22.14
N GLU A 59 7.55 -6.45 22.95
CA GLU A 59 7.65 -5.99 24.34
C GLU A 59 7.66 -4.45 24.46
N ALA A 60 8.36 -3.79 23.53
CA ALA A 60 8.49 -2.32 23.51
C ALA A 60 7.14 -1.58 23.36
N VAL A 61 6.10 -2.23 22.86
CA VAL A 61 4.76 -1.61 22.74
C VAL A 61 3.74 -2.15 23.72
N ARG A 62 4.01 -3.29 24.36
CA ARG A 62 3.02 -4.07 25.11
C ARG A 62 2.39 -3.26 26.23
N GLU A 63 3.22 -2.54 26.97
CA GLU A 63 2.82 -1.74 28.14
C GLU A 63 2.51 -0.28 27.78
N LEU A 64 2.60 0.11 26.50
CA LEU A 64 2.24 1.46 26.10
C LEU A 64 0.74 1.68 26.32
N PRO A 65 0.33 2.76 27.00
CA PRO A 65 -1.08 3.09 27.11
C PRO A 65 -1.62 3.46 25.73
N VAL A 66 -2.73 2.85 25.35
CA VAL A 66 -3.41 3.24 24.11
C VAL A 66 -4.02 4.62 24.31
N VAL A 67 -3.75 5.54 23.39
CA VAL A 67 -4.27 6.91 23.43
C VAL A 67 -5.39 7.11 22.41
N LEU A 68 -6.14 8.21 22.53
CA LEU A 68 -7.05 8.65 21.48
C LEU A 68 -6.24 9.15 20.27
N PRO A 69 -6.77 9.02 19.04
CA PRO A 69 -6.09 9.47 17.84
C PRO A 69 -6.26 10.99 17.70
N GLU A 70 -5.64 11.73 18.60
CA GLU A 70 -5.66 13.20 18.65
C GLU A 70 -4.22 13.74 18.53
N PRO A 71 -4.02 14.94 17.95
CA PRO A 71 -2.68 15.53 17.86
C PRO A 71 -2.06 15.81 19.23
N GLY A 72 -0.74 15.87 19.29
CA GLY A 72 0.02 16.07 20.54
C GLY A 72 0.58 14.78 21.13
N ILE A 73 0.31 13.63 20.51
CA ILE A 73 0.94 12.36 20.87
C ILE A 73 2.40 12.28 20.39
N PRO A 74 3.30 11.58 21.10
CA PRO A 74 4.71 11.47 20.72
C PRO A 74 4.95 10.99 19.28
N GLY A 75 5.82 11.70 18.56
CA GLY A 75 6.29 11.34 17.22
C GLY A 75 6.17 12.47 16.20
N LYS A 76 6.97 12.39 15.13
CA LYS A 76 6.88 13.33 13.98
C LYS A 76 6.07 12.77 12.81
N ILE A 77 5.99 11.45 12.71
CA ILE A 77 5.27 10.72 11.67
C ILE A 77 4.09 10.01 12.32
N ALA A 78 2.91 10.14 11.72
CA ALA A 78 1.72 9.38 12.09
C ALA A 78 1.36 8.40 10.96
N PHE A 79 1.49 7.11 11.23
CA PHE A 79 1.01 6.05 10.35
C PHE A 79 -0.48 5.82 10.61
N SER A 80 -1.33 6.14 9.63
CA SER A 80 -2.78 6.01 9.78
C SER A 80 -3.31 4.73 9.16
N ALA A 81 -3.76 3.82 10.03
CA ALA A 81 -4.54 2.64 9.70
C ALA A 81 -6.03 2.82 10.09
N LEU A 82 -6.49 4.07 10.19
CA LEU A 82 -7.85 4.37 10.61
C LEU A 82 -8.88 3.94 9.54
N PRO A 83 -10.09 3.56 9.95
CA PRO A 83 -11.22 3.40 9.04
C PRO A 83 -11.52 4.68 8.26
N ALA A 84 -11.92 4.55 6.99
CA ALA A 84 -12.07 5.68 6.08
C ALA A 84 -13.14 6.72 6.49
N ASP A 85 -14.15 6.29 7.24
CA ASP A 85 -15.25 7.11 7.77
C ASP A 85 -14.81 8.07 8.88
N VAL A 86 -13.71 7.77 9.58
CA VAL A 86 -13.17 8.62 10.65
C VAL A 86 -11.80 9.23 10.32
N ALA A 87 -11.08 8.63 9.36
CA ALA A 87 -9.71 9.00 9.05
C ALA A 87 -9.55 10.47 8.61
N GLY A 88 -10.44 10.99 7.77
CA GLY A 88 -10.26 12.32 7.15
C GLY A 88 -10.02 13.46 8.14
N PRO A 89 -11.00 13.79 9.00
CA PRO A 89 -10.85 14.88 9.97
C PRO A 89 -9.64 14.69 10.90
N VAL A 90 -9.39 13.46 11.36
CA VAL A 90 -8.26 13.14 12.24
C VAL A 90 -6.92 13.38 11.53
N GLU A 91 -6.77 12.90 10.29
CA GLU A 91 -5.54 13.07 9.51
C GLU A 91 -5.25 14.55 9.22
N GLU A 92 -6.28 15.35 8.94
CA GLU A 92 -6.14 16.80 8.79
C GLU A 92 -5.69 17.49 10.08
N GLU A 93 -6.22 17.09 11.24
CA GLU A 93 -5.81 17.63 12.54
C GLU A 93 -4.33 17.34 12.84
N PHE A 94 -3.87 16.11 12.57
CA PHE A 94 -2.46 15.74 12.69
C PHE A 94 -1.58 16.55 11.73
N ALA A 95 -1.94 16.65 10.46
CA ALA A 95 -1.16 17.43 9.49
C ALA A 95 -1.09 18.93 9.89
N ARG A 96 -2.21 19.50 10.36
CA ARG A 96 -2.27 20.87 10.90
C ARG A 96 -1.37 21.07 12.11
N ALA A 97 -1.28 20.07 12.98
CA ALA A 97 -0.40 20.08 14.15
C ALA A 97 1.10 19.88 13.83
N GLY A 98 1.46 19.63 12.56
CA GLY A 98 2.86 19.52 12.12
C GLY A 98 3.32 18.10 11.81
N TYR A 99 2.45 17.09 11.87
CA TYR A 99 2.83 15.71 11.62
C TYR A 99 2.97 15.43 10.12
N VAL A 100 3.86 14.50 9.80
CA VAL A 100 3.85 13.78 8.52
C VAL A 100 2.88 12.62 8.63
N VAL A 101 1.73 12.71 7.99
CA VAL A 101 0.70 11.66 8.02
C VAL A 101 0.90 10.74 6.82
N SER A 102 1.24 9.48 7.06
CA SER A 102 1.30 8.42 6.04
C SER A 102 0.07 7.52 6.21
N SER A 103 -0.95 7.74 5.37
CA SER A 103 -2.26 7.12 5.51
C SER A 103 -2.50 5.97 4.54
N ASN A 104 -3.10 4.89 5.02
CA ASN A 104 -3.66 3.85 4.16
C ASN A 104 -5.17 4.04 3.89
N ALA A 105 -5.82 5.00 4.54
CA ALA A 105 -7.23 5.30 4.31
C ALA A 105 -7.45 5.89 2.92
N ARG A 106 -8.68 5.76 2.40
CA ARG A 106 -9.05 6.34 1.11
C ARG A 106 -9.37 7.84 1.17
N SER A 107 -9.51 8.40 2.37
CA SER A 107 -10.20 9.68 2.63
C SER A 107 -9.60 10.85 1.86
N HIS A 108 -8.27 10.89 1.72
CA HIS A 108 -7.57 11.96 0.99
C HIS A 108 -6.95 11.52 -0.34
N ARG A 109 -7.14 10.27 -0.79
CA ARG A 109 -6.49 9.76 -2.02
C ARG A 109 -6.79 10.62 -3.25
N TYR A 110 -7.97 11.20 -3.28
CA TYR A 110 -8.47 11.95 -4.43
C TYR A 110 -8.37 13.47 -4.28
N ASP A 111 -7.84 13.96 -3.15
CA ASP A 111 -7.58 15.38 -2.98
C ASP A 111 -6.50 15.82 -3.98
N PRO A 112 -6.66 16.97 -4.66
CA PRO A 112 -5.76 17.38 -5.74
C PRO A 112 -4.33 17.69 -5.27
N ASP A 113 -4.16 18.00 -3.99
CA ASP A 113 -2.89 18.33 -3.35
C ASP A 113 -2.33 17.22 -2.45
N VAL A 114 -2.96 16.04 -2.42
CA VAL A 114 -2.49 14.88 -1.66
C VAL A 114 -2.03 13.78 -2.63
N PRO A 115 -0.78 13.31 -2.55
CA PRO A 115 -0.32 12.26 -3.45
C PRO A 115 -0.81 10.86 -3.02
N ILE A 116 -1.03 9.98 -4.01
CA ILE A 116 -1.13 8.54 -3.81
C ILE A 116 0.24 7.95 -4.18
N ILE A 117 1.06 7.58 -3.20
CA ILE A 117 2.43 7.15 -3.43
C ILE A 117 2.53 5.62 -3.45
N VAL A 118 3.15 5.11 -4.52
CA VAL A 118 3.79 3.80 -4.57
C VAL A 118 5.26 4.08 -4.86
N ALA A 119 6.11 3.97 -3.84
CA ALA A 119 7.44 4.57 -3.81
C ALA A 119 8.34 4.27 -5.03
N GLU A 120 8.28 3.07 -5.61
CA GLU A 120 9.04 2.69 -6.80
C GLU A 120 8.46 3.25 -8.11
N VAL A 121 7.16 3.57 -8.12
CA VAL A 121 6.39 3.94 -9.32
C VAL A 121 6.42 5.44 -9.53
N ASN A 122 6.08 6.22 -8.52
CA ASN A 122 5.89 7.67 -8.60
C ASN A 122 6.52 8.45 -7.43
N PRO A 123 7.82 8.27 -7.15
CA PRO A 123 8.51 8.96 -6.05
C PRO A 123 8.55 10.49 -6.21
N ASP A 124 8.39 11.00 -7.43
CA ASP A 124 8.35 12.42 -7.76
C ASP A 124 7.07 13.10 -7.27
N HIS A 125 5.96 12.37 -7.10
CA HIS A 125 4.68 12.93 -6.63
C HIS A 125 4.74 13.48 -5.20
N LEU A 126 5.78 13.15 -4.43
CA LEU A 126 6.08 13.81 -3.16
C LEU A 126 6.31 15.32 -3.31
N GLY A 127 6.60 15.82 -4.52
CA GLY A 127 6.61 17.26 -4.82
C GLY A 127 5.28 17.95 -4.54
N LEU A 128 4.15 17.23 -4.50
CA LEU A 128 2.86 17.80 -4.08
C LEU A 128 2.85 18.31 -2.63
N VAL A 129 3.76 17.84 -1.77
CA VAL A 129 3.82 18.26 -0.38
C VAL A 129 4.02 19.78 -0.26
N GLU A 130 4.82 20.39 -1.13
CA GLU A 130 5.03 21.84 -1.15
C GLU A 130 3.74 22.60 -1.53
N LEU A 131 3.03 22.09 -2.54
CA LEU A 131 1.74 22.62 -2.96
C LEU A 131 0.70 22.50 -1.84
N GLN A 132 0.66 21.35 -1.16
CA GLN A 132 -0.25 21.08 -0.06
C GLN A 132 0.00 22.02 1.12
N ARG A 133 1.26 22.14 1.58
CA ARG A 133 1.63 23.06 2.67
C ARG A 133 1.22 24.49 2.34
N ARG A 134 1.45 24.94 1.10
CA ARG A 134 1.04 26.28 0.64
C ARG A 134 -0.48 26.46 0.58
N LYS A 135 -1.22 25.49 0.02
CA LYS A 135 -2.69 25.56 -0.13
C LYS A 135 -3.43 25.44 1.21
N ARG A 136 -2.95 24.56 2.09
CA ARG A 136 -3.62 24.21 3.35
C ARG A 136 -3.11 25.05 4.54
N GLY A 137 -1.95 25.69 4.43
CA GLY A 137 -1.33 26.46 5.50
C GLY A 137 -0.77 25.58 6.64
N TRP A 138 -0.48 24.31 6.36
CA TRP A 138 0.02 23.35 7.35
C TRP A 138 1.54 23.28 7.34
N LYS A 139 2.14 23.01 8.50
CA LYS A 139 3.57 22.65 8.60
C LYS A 139 3.79 21.17 8.30
N GLY A 140 2.85 20.33 8.76
CA GLY A 140 2.77 18.92 8.41
C GLY A 140 2.18 18.73 7.02
N PHE A 141 1.92 17.48 6.66
CA PHE A 141 1.29 17.11 5.39
C PHE A 141 0.74 15.68 5.45
N ILE A 142 -0.11 15.36 4.49
CA ILE A 142 -0.70 14.05 4.29
C ILE A 142 -0.16 13.46 2.99
N VAL A 143 0.28 12.21 3.05
CA VAL A 143 0.49 11.34 1.89
C VAL A 143 -0.35 10.09 2.07
N THR A 144 -0.85 9.54 0.97
CA THR A 144 -1.65 8.31 1.00
C THR A 144 -0.93 7.17 0.27
N GLY A 145 -1.07 5.95 0.78
CA GLY A 145 -0.87 4.75 -0.02
C GLY A 145 -2.09 4.48 -0.89
N SER A 146 -1.91 3.72 -1.97
CA SER A 146 -3.02 3.31 -2.84
C SER A 146 -3.91 2.25 -2.18
N ASN A 147 -4.98 1.87 -2.87
CA ASN A 147 -5.68 0.63 -2.62
C ASN A 147 -4.69 -0.54 -2.74
N CYS A 148 -4.90 -1.57 -1.92
CA CYS A 148 -3.95 -2.67 -1.81
C CYS A 148 -3.81 -3.51 -3.09
N SER A 149 -4.86 -3.65 -3.90
CA SER A 149 -4.79 -4.27 -5.22
C SER A 149 -4.21 -3.31 -6.26
N THR A 150 -4.63 -2.05 -6.26
CA THR A 150 -4.01 -1.01 -7.11
C THR A 150 -2.49 -0.97 -6.93
N ALA A 151 -1.98 -1.04 -5.69
CA ALA A 151 -0.55 -1.01 -5.39
C ALA A 151 0.23 -2.11 -6.12
N GLN A 152 -0.38 -3.28 -6.24
CA GLN A 152 0.21 -4.47 -6.83
C GLN A 152 0.17 -4.38 -8.35
N LEU A 153 -0.98 -4.02 -8.89
CA LEU A 153 -1.20 -3.82 -10.33
C LEU A 153 -0.25 -2.77 -10.90
N VAL A 154 -0.21 -1.57 -10.30
CA VAL A 154 0.60 -0.47 -10.82
C VAL A 154 2.08 -0.75 -10.70
N LEU A 155 2.53 -1.41 -9.63
CA LEU A 155 3.93 -1.83 -9.50
C LEU A 155 4.30 -2.86 -10.56
N ALA A 156 3.49 -3.92 -10.72
CA ALA A 156 3.78 -4.99 -11.68
C ALA A 156 3.83 -4.48 -13.12
N LEU A 157 2.96 -3.53 -13.48
CA LEU A 157 2.88 -3.00 -14.83
C LEU A 157 3.82 -1.81 -15.07
N GLU A 158 4.43 -1.22 -14.04
CA GLU A 158 5.31 -0.06 -14.18
C GLU A 158 6.48 -0.24 -15.17
N PRO A 159 7.27 -1.32 -15.13
CA PRO A 159 8.33 -1.52 -16.13
C PRO A 159 7.79 -1.62 -17.56
N LEU A 160 6.62 -2.23 -17.74
CA LEU A 160 5.97 -2.33 -19.05
C LEU A 160 5.46 -0.96 -19.51
N ARG A 161 4.89 -0.16 -18.60
CA ARG A 161 4.47 1.22 -18.88
C ARG A 161 5.65 2.08 -19.29
N ARG A 162 6.76 2.04 -18.56
CA ARG A 162 7.97 2.82 -18.88
C ARG A 162 8.60 2.40 -20.21
N ARG A 163 8.71 1.09 -20.47
CA ARG A 163 9.41 0.57 -21.66
C ARG A 163 8.52 0.49 -22.90
N PHE A 164 7.22 0.25 -22.78
CA PHE A 164 6.35 -0.01 -23.93
C PHE A 164 5.08 0.85 -23.97
N GLY A 165 4.73 1.52 -22.87
CA GLY A 165 3.43 2.16 -22.69
C GLY A 165 2.34 1.14 -22.37
N VAL A 166 1.35 1.56 -21.58
CA VAL A 166 0.17 0.75 -21.22
C VAL A 166 -1.07 1.54 -21.60
N GLU A 167 -1.88 1.04 -22.53
CA GLU A 167 -3.09 1.72 -23.01
C GLU A 167 -4.36 1.25 -22.31
N ALA A 168 -4.45 -0.06 -22.07
CA ALA A 168 -5.63 -0.69 -21.51
C ALA A 168 -5.27 -1.91 -20.68
N VAL A 169 -6.05 -2.14 -19.63
CA VAL A 169 -5.93 -3.29 -18.73
C VAL A 169 -7.31 -3.89 -18.49
N VAL A 170 -7.39 -5.21 -18.56
CA VAL A 170 -8.52 -5.99 -18.03
C VAL A 170 -7.98 -6.81 -16.88
N VAL A 171 -8.57 -6.67 -15.69
CA VAL A 171 -8.10 -7.35 -14.49
C VAL A 171 -9.26 -8.01 -13.75
N ALA A 172 -9.06 -9.25 -13.31
CA ALA A 172 -9.93 -9.92 -12.35
C ALA A 172 -9.13 -10.23 -11.09
N THR A 173 -9.59 -9.73 -9.94
CA THR A 173 -8.89 -9.91 -8.66
C THR A 173 -9.56 -11.00 -7.82
N MET A 174 -8.74 -11.78 -7.13
CA MET A 174 -9.10 -12.76 -6.12
C MET A 174 -8.45 -12.31 -4.81
N GLN A 175 -9.18 -11.47 -4.08
CA GLN A 175 -8.69 -10.78 -2.91
C GLN A 175 -8.91 -11.61 -1.64
N ALA A 176 -7.88 -11.65 -0.81
CA ALA A 176 -7.88 -12.29 0.50
C ALA A 176 -8.82 -11.63 1.52
N LEU A 177 -9.18 -12.40 2.54
CA LEU A 177 -10.04 -12.00 3.65
C LEU A 177 -9.47 -10.86 4.48
N SER A 178 -8.14 -10.83 4.71
CA SER A 178 -7.52 -9.77 5.53
C SER A 178 -7.68 -8.37 4.94
N GLY A 179 -8.01 -8.24 3.65
CA GLY A 179 -8.33 -6.96 3.01
C GLY A 179 -9.61 -6.30 3.53
N ALA A 180 -10.52 -7.07 4.14
CA ALA A 180 -11.71 -6.55 4.82
C ALA A 180 -11.48 -6.31 6.34
N GLY A 181 -10.27 -6.57 6.84
CA GLY A 181 -9.98 -6.64 8.28
C GLY A 181 -10.34 -8.00 8.88
N PHE A 182 -9.96 -8.20 10.16
CA PHE A 182 -10.04 -9.52 10.81
C PHE A 182 -11.45 -10.12 10.85
N SER A 183 -12.46 -9.28 11.09
CA SER A 183 -13.87 -9.71 11.20
C SER A 183 -14.73 -9.19 10.04
N GLY A 184 -14.13 -8.69 8.96
CA GLY A 184 -14.85 -7.99 7.89
C GLY A 184 -15.67 -8.90 6.97
N VAL A 185 -15.35 -10.19 6.92
CA VAL A 185 -16.08 -11.19 6.13
C VAL A 185 -16.49 -12.34 7.07
N PRO A 186 -17.79 -12.60 7.24
CA PRO A 186 -18.25 -13.74 8.02
C PRO A 186 -17.75 -15.06 7.43
N GLY A 187 -17.27 -15.98 8.27
CA GLY A 187 -16.74 -17.27 7.80
C GLY A 187 -17.74 -18.07 6.97
N VAL A 188 -18.99 -18.15 7.42
CA VAL A 188 -20.07 -18.84 6.70
C VAL A 188 -20.40 -18.23 5.33
N ALA A 189 -20.06 -16.95 5.10
CA ALA A 189 -20.31 -16.31 3.82
C ALA A 189 -19.26 -16.68 2.76
N ILE A 190 -18.06 -17.10 3.17
CA ILE A 190 -16.92 -17.34 2.25
C ILE A 190 -16.47 -18.81 2.18
N LEU A 191 -16.75 -19.63 3.19
CA LEU A 191 -16.43 -21.06 3.14
C LEU A 191 -17.20 -21.72 2.00
N ASP A 192 -16.49 -22.49 1.17
CA ASP A 192 -17.03 -23.11 -0.05
C ASP A 192 -17.66 -22.10 -1.04
N ASN A 193 -17.19 -20.86 -1.03
CA ASN A 193 -17.80 -19.78 -1.80
C ASN A 193 -16.77 -18.78 -2.37
N VAL A 194 -17.23 -17.96 -3.31
CA VAL A 194 -16.53 -16.78 -3.84
C VAL A 194 -17.54 -15.62 -3.85
N LEU A 195 -17.16 -14.48 -3.26
CA LEU A 195 -18.04 -13.29 -3.29
C LEU A 195 -17.63 -12.41 -4.48
N PRO A 196 -18.48 -12.23 -5.50
CA PRO A 196 -18.11 -11.53 -6.73
C PRO A 196 -18.24 -10.01 -6.66
N HIS A 197 -18.36 -9.45 -5.45
CA HIS A 197 -18.51 -8.02 -5.28
C HIS A 197 -17.81 -7.53 -4.00
N ILE A 198 -17.02 -6.47 -4.16
CA ILE A 198 -16.37 -5.75 -3.07
C ILE A 198 -16.67 -4.26 -3.26
N PRO A 199 -17.48 -3.64 -2.37
CA PRO A 199 -17.97 -2.28 -2.58
C PRO A 199 -16.88 -1.25 -2.83
N GLY A 200 -16.97 -0.56 -3.96
CA GLY A 200 -16.07 0.52 -4.36
C GLY A 200 -14.68 0.07 -4.82
N GLU A 201 -14.39 -1.23 -4.91
CA GLU A 201 -13.05 -1.73 -5.21
C GLU A 201 -12.71 -1.61 -6.70
N GLU A 202 -13.67 -1.88 -7.58
CA GLU A 202 -13.52 -1.79 -9.03
C GLU A 202 -13.27 -0.34 -9.47
N GLU A 203 -14.00 0.61 -8.88
CA GLU A 203 -13.84 2.04 -9.15
C GLU A 203 -12.46 2.56 -8.69
N LYS A 204 -11.95 2.05 -7.56
CA LYS A 204 -10.58 2.39 -7.10
C LYS A 204 -9.53 1.84 -8.06
N LEU A 205 -9.65 0.58 -8.49
CA LEU A 205 -8.75 -0.05 -9.45
C LEU A 205 -8.77 0.64 -10.82
N ALA A 206 -9.91 1.20 -11.21
CA ALA A 206 -10.02 1.98 -12.44
C ALA A 206 -9.47 3.41 -12.32
N ARG A 207 -9.65 4.06 -11.16
CA ARG A 207 -9.32 5.48 -10.97
C ARG A 207 -7.91 5.72 -10.47
N GLU A 208 -7.48 5.02 -9.43
CA GLU A 208 -6.23 5.31 -8.74
C GLU A 208 -4.98 5.18 -9.64
N PRO A 209 -4.87 4.19 -10.56
CA PRO A 209 -3.74 4.11 -11.50
C PRO A 209 -3.55 5.36 -12.35
N ARG A 210 -4.63 6.06 -12.73
CA ARG A 210 -4.55 7.30 -13.52
C ARG A 210 -3.80 8.39 -12.75
N LYS A 211 -4.07 8.52 -11.45
CA LYS A 211 -3.34 9.47 -10.60
C LYS A 211 -1.92 8.99 -10.31
N ILE A 212 -1.71 7.70 -10.02
CA ILE A 212 -0.39 7.14 -9.68
C ILE A 212 0.58 7.24 -10.86
N TRP A 213 0.13 6.91 -12.08
CA TRP A 213 0.94 7.02 -13.30
C TRP A 213 0.91 8.40 -13.94
N GLY A 214 0.13 9.32 -13.37
CA GLY A 214 0.03 10.71 -13.80
C GLY A 214 1.34 11.48 -13.65
N LYS A 215 1.36 12.67 -14.22
CA LYS A 215 2.53 13.56 -14.22
C LYS A 215 2.35 14.67 -13.20
N LEU A 216 3.38 14.92 -12.40
CA LEU A 216 3.42 16.08 -11.51
C LEU A 216 3.52 17.39 -12.33
N THR A 217 2.63 18.34 -12.04
CA THR A 217 2.65 19.72 -12.55
C THR A 217 2.64 20.72 -11.38
N PRO A 218 2.89 22.02 -11.61
CA PRO A 218 2.79 23.02 -10.55
C PRO A 218 1.40 23.13 -9.88
N GLU A 219 0.34 22.74 -10.59
CA GLU A 219 -1.06 22.84 -10.16
C GLU A 219 -1.59 21.57 -9.47
N GLY A 220 -0.95 20.42 -9.69
CA GLY A 220 -1.38 19.13 -9.17
C GLY A 220 -0.81 17.95 -9.97
N ILE A 221 -1.57 16.85 -10.05
CA ILE A 221 -1.24 15.72 -10.92
C ILE A 221 -2.13 15.77 -12.15
N GLU A 222 -1.52 15.82 -13.32
CA GLU A 222 -2.18 15.53 -14.59
C GLU A 222 -2.35 14.01 -14.71
N GLU A 223 -3.58 13.53 -14.72
CA GLU A 223 -3.88 12.10 -14.73
C GLU A 223 -3.41 11.43 -16.03
N ALA A 224 -2.85 10.22 -15.90
CA ALA A 224 -2.48 9.40 -17.05
C ALA A 224 -3.71 8.86 -17.79
N GLU A 225 -3.62 8.84 -19.12
CA GLU A 225 -4.62 8.20 -19.97
C GLU A 225 -4.41 6.67 -19.99
N VAL A 226 -5.17 5.96 -19.16
CA VAL A 226 -5.24 4.50 -19.18
C VAL A 226 -6.67 4.03 -18.94
N ARG A 227 -7.08 2.99 -19.67
CA ARG A 227 -8.42 2.38 -19.51
C ARG A 227 -8.30 1.09 -18.75
N ILE A 228 -9.01 0.97 -17.63
CA ILE A 228 -8.95 -0.23 -16.79
C ILE A 228 -10.37 -0.73 -16.57
N SER A 229 -10.59 -2.00 -16.93
CA SER A 229 -11.81 -2.75 -16.59
C SER A 229 -11.45 -3.76 -15.52
N ALA A 230 -12.14 -3.70 -14.38
CA ALA A 230 -11.84 -4.50 -13.20
C ALA A 230 -13.05 -5.33 -12.77
N HIS A 231 -12.80 -6.58 -12.35
CA HIS A 231 -13.73 -7.43 -11.63
C HIS A 231 -13.13 -7.81 -10.28
N CYS A 232 -13.79 -7.51 -9.16
CA CYS A 232 -13.21 -7.73 -7.84
C CYS A 232 -13.94 -8.79 -7.02
N HIS A 233 -13.23 -9.86 -6.68
CA HIS A 233 -13.79 -11.00 -5.95
C HIS A 233 -13.11 -11.18 -4.60
N ARG A 234 -13.87 -11.61 -3.60
CA ARG A 234 -13.33 -12.13 -2.34
C ARG A 234 -13.24 -13.64 -2.42
N VAL A 235 -12.10 -14.19 -2.03
CA VAL A 235 -11.86 -15.64 -1.96
C VAL A 235 -11.41 -16.06 -0.56
N ALA A 236 -11.52 -17.35 -0.24
CA ALA A 236 -11.15 -17.94 1.05
C ALA A 236 -9.62 -18.07 1.26
N THR A 237 -8.86 -17.02 0.96
CA THR A 237 -7.42 -16.92 1.27
C THR A 237 -7.20 -15.94 2.42
N ARG A 238 -6.26 -16.26 3.32
CA ARG A 238 -6.02 -15.43 4.52
C ARG A 238 -5.42 -14.07 4.16
N ASP A 239 -4.33 -14.08 3.40
CA ASP A 239 -3.59 -12.91 2.90
C ASP A 239 -3.05 -13.21 1.51
N GLY A 240 -2.80 -12.15 0.74
CA GLY A 240 -2.33 -12.21 -0.64
C GLY A 240 -3.48 -11.95 -1.62
N HIS A 241 -3.37 -10.92 -2.45
CA HIS A 241 -4.34 -10.66 -3.52
C HIS A 241 -3.74 -11.16 -4.83
N LEU A 242 -4.43 -12.10 -5.47
CA LEU A 242 -4.05 -12.60 -6.79
C LEU A 242 -4.85 -11.82 -7.84
N GLU A 243 -4.22 -11.45 -8.93
CA GLU A 243 -4.81 -10.67 -10.01
C GLU A 243 -4.49 -11.32 -11.35
N ALA A 244 -5.52 -11.72 -12.07
CA ALA A 244 -5.41 -12.17 -13.45
C ALA A 244 -5.48 -10.93 -14.35
N VAL A 245 -4.34 -10.56 -14.94
CA VAL A 245 -4.17 -9.29 -15.66
C VAL A 245 -3.96 -9.57 -17.15
N SER A 246 -4.74 -8.90 -18.00
CA SER A 246 -4.48 -8.77 -19.42
C SER A 246 -4.19 -7.32 -19.73
N VAL A 247 -3.13 -7.05 -20.49
CA VAL A 247 -2.64 -5.69 -20.77
C VAL A 247 -2.45 -5.48 -22.26
N LYS A 248 -2.84 -4.29 -22.72
CA LYS A 248 -2.55 -3.74 -24.03
C LYS A 248 -1.43 -2.72 -23.93
N LEU A 249 -0.38 -2.89 -24.72
CA LEU A 249 0.79 -2.02 -24.76
C LEU A 249 0.68 -1.03 -25.92
N SER A 250 1.31 0.14 -25.78
CA SER A 250 1.39 1.12 -26.88
C SER A 250 2.41 0.70 -27.95
N ARG A 251 3.46 -0.01 -27.54
CA ARG A 251 4.48 -0.58 -28.41
C ARG A 251 4.47 -2.09 -28.26
N ARG A 252 4.59 -2.80 -29.38
CA ARG A 252 4.78 -4.25 -29.38
C ARG A 252 6.08 -4.60 -28.64
N ALA A 253 6.06 -5.73 -27.96
CA ALA A 253 7.18 -6.27 -27.21
C ALA A 253 7.20 -7.78 -27.41
N GLU A 254 8.39 -8.38 -27.50
CA GLU A 254 8.56 -9.83 -27.49
C GLU A 254 8.55 -10.38 -26.05
N LEU A 255 8.26 -11.67 -25.87
CA LEU A 255 8.18 -12.30 -24.54
C LEU A 255 9.46 -12.07 -23.71
N GLY A 256 10.62 -12.20 -24.36
CA GLY A 256 11.91 -12.00 -23.71
C GLY A 256 12.07 -10.58 -23.15
N GLU A 257 11.62 -9.57 -23.89
CA GLU A 257 11.70 -8.16 -23.47
C GLU A 257 10.73 -7.84 -22.34
N VAL A 258 9.53 -8.45 -22.35
CA VAL A 258 8.55 -8.32 -21.26
C VAL A 258 9.11 -8.91 -19.97
N VAL A 259 9.68 -10.12 -20.04
CA VAL A 259 10.29 -10.78 -18.88
C VAL A 259 11.49 -10.00 -18.37
N GLU A 260 12.38 -9.55 -19.27
CA GLU A 260 13.54 -8.74 -18.92
C GLU A 260 13.13 -7.43 -18.22
N ALA A 261 12.12 -6.73 -18.73
CA ALA A 261 11.63 -5.50 -18.12
C ALA A 261 11.09 -5.73 -16.69
N LEU A 262 10.37 -6.83 -16.47
CA LEU A 262 9.84 -7.19 -15.16
C LEU A 262 10.95 -7.61 -14.18
N GLU A 263 11.87 -8.48 -14.59
CA GLU A 263 12.96 -8.99 -13.74
C GLU A 263 14.00 -7.89 -13.41
N GLY A 264 14.23 -6.97 -14.35
CA GLY A 264 15.20 -5.87 -14.19
C GLY A 264 14.66 -4.63 -13.48
N PHE A 265 13.37 -4.60 -13.10
CA PHE A 265 12.77 -3.40 -12.53
C PHE A 265 13.35 -3.07 -11.16
N ARG A 266 13.85 -1.84 -11.02
CA ARG A 266 14.22 -1.19 -9.76
C ARG A 266 13.68 0.23 -9.78
N GLY A 267 13.35 0.76 -8.61
CA GLY A 267 12.96 2.15 -8.42
C GLY A 267 13.90 2.87 -7.45
N LEU A 268 13.58 4.14 -7.21
CA LEU A 268 14.34 5.00 -6.30
C LEU A 268 14.52 4.40 -4.89
N PRO A 269 13.54 3.69 -4.28
CA PRO A 269 13.76 3.03 -2.99
C PRO A 269 14.93 2.04 -2.98
N GLN A 270 15.12 1.27 -4.06
CA GLN A 270 16.22 0.31 -4.18
C GLN A 270 17.56 0.99 -4.45
N GLU A 271 17.56 2.14 -5.12
CA GLU A 271 18.76 2.95 -5.39
C GLU A 271 19.26 3.63 -4.11
N LEU A 272 18.33 4.12 -3.28
CA LEU A 272 18.63 4.76 -1.99
C LEU A 272 18.92 3.75 -0.86
N GLY A 273 18.70 2.45 -1.10
CA GLY A 273 18.87 1.40 -0.10
C GLY A 273 17.94 1.59 1.11
N LEU A 274 16.68 1.99 0.87
CA LEU A 274 15.72 2.21 1.95
C LEU A 274 15.45 0.91 2.72
N PRO A 275 15.32 0.94 4.05
CA PRO A 275 15.27 -0.28 4.86
C PRO A 275 14.14 -1.26 4.51
N SER A 276 12.96 -0.73 4.16
CA SER A 276 11.79 -1.53 3.80
C SER A 276 11.71 -1.84 2.29
N ALA A 277 12.63 -1.30 1.48
CA ALA A 277 12.67 -1.58 0.05
C ALA A 277 13.12 -3.03 -0.19
N PRO A 278 12.35 -3.85 -0.91
CA PRO A 278 12.81 -5.17 -1.30
C PRO A 278 13.94 -5.02 -2.33
N GLU A 279 14.94 -5.90 -2.29
CA GLU A 279 16.02 -5.94 -3.28
C GLU A 279 15.47 -6.04 -4.72
N ARG A 280 14.41 -6.85 -4.88
CA ARG A 280 13.66 -7.03 -6.12
C ARG A 280 12.19 -6.68 -5.89
N PRO A 281 11.71 -5.50 -6.33
CA PRO A 281 10.30 -5.11 -6.18
C PRO A 281 9.35 -6.01 -6.96
N ILE A 282 9.83 -6.59 -8.07
CA ILE A 282 9.11 -7.59 -8.87
C ILE A 282 9.93 -8.88 -8.89
N VAL A 283 9.28 -10.02 -8.63
CA VAL A 283 9.88 -11.35 -8.75
C VAL A 283 9.09 -12.16 -9.75
N VAL A 284 9.74 -12.57 -10.85
CA VAL A 284 9.11 -13.40 -11.88
C VAL A 284 9.23 -14.89 -11.53
N ARG A 285 8.12 -15.61 -11.64
CA ARG A 285 8.02 -17.07 -11.54
C ARG A 285 7.84 -17.66 -12.93
N ARG A 286 8.61 -18.71 -13.22
CA ARG A 286 8.62 -19.40 -14.52
C ARG A 286 7.81 -20.69 -14.49
N GLU A 287 7.59 -21.22 -13.29
CA GLU A 287 6.79 -22.40 -13.05
C GLU A 287 5.33 -22.16 -13.50
N PRO A 288 4.71 -23.15 -14.16
CA PRO A 288 3.42 -22.95 -14.83
C PRO A 288 2.23 -22.81 -13.88
N ASP A 289 2.41 -23.05 -12.58
CA ASP A 289 1.39 -23.02 -11.53
C ASP A 289 1.66 -21.92 -10.48
N ARG A 290 2.46 -20.90 -10.83
CA ARG A 290 2.86 -19.80 -9.95
C ARG A 290 2.47 -18.44 -10.52
N PRO A 291 2.18 -17.44 -9.67
CA PRO A 291 2.30 -17.44 -8.22
C PRO A 291 1.09 -18.07 -7.50
N GLN A 292 1.27 -18.45 -6.23
CA GLN A 292 0.18 -18.94 -5.38
C GLN A 292 0.13 -18.15 -4.06
N PRO A 293 -1.04 -17.66 -3.61
CA PRO A 293 -1.15 -16.81 -2.42
C PRO A 293 -0.43 -17.37 -1.19
N ARG A 294 -0.64 -18.66 -0.87
CA ARG A 294 -0.02 -19.29 0.29
C ARG A 294 1.51 -19.38 0.20
N LEU A 295 2.05 -19.62 -0.99
CA LEU A 295 3.46 -19.94 -1.19
C LEU A 295 4.32 -18.71 -1.47
N ASP A 296 3.74 -17.67 -2.08
CA ASP A 296 4.49 -16.54 -2.64
C ASP A 296 4.25 -15.21 -1.95
N ARG A 297 3.17 -15.04 -1.18
CA ARG A 297 2.86 -13.75 -0.54
C ARG A 297 3.96 -13.23 0.39
N GLY A 298 4.84 -14.09 0.88
CA GLY A 298 5.94 -13.73 1.77
C GLY A 298 7.24 -13.35 1.05
N VAL A 299 7.31 -13.45 -0.28
CA VAL A 299 8.50 -13.11 -1.06
C VAL A 299 8.91 -11.65 -0.80
N GLY A 300 10.21 -11.42 -0.61
CA GLY A 300 10.74 -10.09 -0.25
C GLY A 300 10.18 -9.57 1.07
N GLY A 301 9.87 -10.44 2.04
CA GLY A 301 9.20 -10.06 3.28
C GLY A 301 7.75 -9.59 3.09
N GLY A 302 7.14 -9.92 1.95
CA GLY A 302 5.82 -9.43 1.55
C GLY A 302 5.84 -8.04 0.90
N MET A 303 7.01 -7.46 0.64
CA MET A 303 7.17 -6.18 -0.05
C MET A 303 7.37 -6.32 -1.57
N SER A 304 7.75 -7.50 -2.05
CA SER A 304 7.81 -7.79 -3.49
C SER A 304 6.44 -8.18 -4.03
N VAL A 305 6.16 -7.78 -5.28
CA VAL A 305 5.07 -8.34 -6.08
C VAL A 305 5.62 -9.51 -6.89
N VAL A 306 4.90 -10.62 -6.91
CA VAL A 306 5.28 -11.83 -7.64
C VAL A 306 4.46 -11.92 -8.90
N VAL A 307 5.12 -12.03 -10.04
CA VAL A 307 4.51 -12.12 -11.37
C VAL A 307 4.77 -13.51 -11.94
N GLY A 308 3.77 -14.13 -12.57
CA GLY A 308 3.95 -15.42 -13.23
C GLY A 308 3.02 -15.58 -14.42
N ARG A 309 3.06 -16.76 -15.06
CA ARG A 309 2.19 -17.12 -16.19
C ARG A 309 2.20 -16.10 -17.35
N ILE A 310 3.32 -15.43 -17.58
CA ILE A 310 3.46 -14.41 -18.63
C ILE A 310 3.33 -15.08 -20.00
N ARG A 311 2.33 -14.68 -20.79
CA ARG A 311 2.02 -15.31 -22.09
C ARG A 311 1.23 -14.36 -23.00
N PRO A 312 1.20 -14.59 -24.31
CA PRO A 312 0.38 -13.81 -25.23
C PRO A 312 -1.11 -13.85 -24.83
N CYS A 313 -1.78 -12.71 -25.00
CA CYS A 313 -3.22 -12.59 -24.88
C CYS A 313 -3.84 -12.58 -26.29
N PRO A 314 -4.87 -13.39 -26.60
CA PRO A 314 -5.52 -13.36 -27.91
C PRO A 314 -6.45 -12.16 -28.11
N VAL A 315 -6.73 -11.38 -27.06
CA VAL A 315 -7.64 -10.21 -27.09
C VAL A 315 -6.86 -8.90 -26.96
N LEU A 316 -5.87 -8.86 -26.06
CA LEU A 316 -4.94 -7.74 -25.88
C LEU A 316 -3.53 -8.18 -26.34
N ASP A 317 -2.45 -7.72 -25.70
CA ASP A 317 -1.09 -8.15 -26.08
C ASP A 317 -0.55 -9.23 -25.15
N TRP A 318 -0.59 -8.98 -23.84
CA TRP A 318 -0.02 -9.87 -22.82
C TRP A 318 -1.02 -10.19 -21.73
N ARG A 319 -0.90 -11.36 -21.13
CA ARG A 319 -1.59 -11.72 -19.89
C ARG A 319 -0.65 -12.41 -18.91
N LEU A 320 -0.83 -12.10 -17.64
CA LEU A 320 0.03 -12.53 -16.53
C LEU A 320 -0.80 -12.64 -15.25
N GLU A 321 -0.28 -13.38 -14.28
CA GLU A 321 -0.81 -13.39 -12.92
C GLU A 321 0.09 -12.51 -12.04
N VAL A 322 -0.53 -11.68 -11.20
CA VAL A 322 0.15 -10.78 -10.26
C VAL A 322 -0.29 -11.14 -8.85
N LEU A 323 0.65 -11.29 -7.91
CA LEU A 323 0.37 -11.55 -6.51
C LEU A 323 1.14 -10.58 -5.63
N GLY A 324 0.46 -9.91 -4.70
CA GLY A 324 1.11 -9.15 -3.64
C GLY A 324 0.46 -9.34 -2.28
N HIS A 325 1.24 -9.05 -1.23
CA HIS A 325 0.74 -9.09 0.14
C HIS A 325 -0.07 -7.83 0.46
N ASN A 326 -1.38 -7.98 0.60
CA ASN A 326 -2.31 -6.85 0.71
C ASN A 326 -2.12 -5.98 1.96
N THR A 327 -1.75 -6.56 3.11
CA THR A 327 -1.51 -5.80 4.35
C THR A 327 -0.07 -5.34 4.55
N VAL A 328 0.89 -5.88 3.78
CA VAL A 328 2.30 -5.49 3.84
C VAL A 328 2.57 -4.53 2.68
N ARG A 329 2.82 -5.03 1.47
CA ARG A 329 2.99 -4.20 0.27
C ARG A 329 1.82 -3.25 0.03
N GLY A 330 0.60 -3.75 0.13
CA GLY A 330 -0.62 -2.98 -0.17
C GLY A 330 -1.09 -2.07 0.96
N ALA A 331 -0.46 -2.11 2.15
CA ALA A 331 -0.85 -1.27 3.28
C ALA A 331 0.34 -0.83 4.14
N ALA A 332 0.62 -1.53 5.25
CA ALA A 332 1.54 -1.06 6.29
C ALA A 332 2.99 -0.93 5.79
N GLY A 333 3.51 -1.95 5.10
CA GLY A 333 4.86 -1.92 4.55
C GLY A 333 5.02 -0.86 3.46
N GLY A 334 4.03 -0.71 2.58
CA GLY A 334 4.00 0.37 1.59
C GLY A 334 4.00 1.77 2.22
N ALA A 335 3.21 1.98 3.28
CA ALA A 335 3.17 3.25 4.01
C ALA A 335 4.47 3.56 4.77
N ILE A 336 5.13 2.54 5.35
CA ILE A 336 6.46 2.66 5.95
C ILE A 336 7.48 3.07 4.88
N LEU A 337 7.49 2.38 3.73
CA LEU A 337 8.38 2.70 2.61
C LEU A 337 8.17 4.13 2.07
N ASN A 338 6.91 4.58 2.01
CA ASN A 338 6.59 5.96 1.63
C ASN A 338 7.14 6.98 2.65
N ALA A 339 7.09 6.66 3.95
CA ALA A 339 7.67 7.50 4.99
C ALA A 339 9.21 7.52 4.93
N GLU A 340 9.86 6.37 4.71
CA GLU A 340 11.31 6.30 4.46
C GLU A 340 11.72 7.17 3.27
N LEU A 341 10.95 7.13 2.17
CA LEU A 341 11.20 7.94 1.00
C LEU A 341 11.06 9.45 1.31
N ALA A 342 10.06 9.83 2.11
CA ALA A 342 9.90 11.21 2.55
C ALA A 342 11.07 11.68 3.43
N VAL A 343 11.56 10.84 4.34
CA VAL A 343 12.77 11.10 5.15
C VAL A 343 13.98 11.28 4.24
N ALA A 344 14.21 10.35 3.31
CA ALA A 344 15.36 10.40 2.41
C ALA A 344 15.35 11.62 1.47
N LYS A 345 14.17 12.17 1.18
CA LYS A 345 13.98 13.43 0.44
C LYS A 345 14.03 14.69 1.30
N GLY A 346 14.26 14.57 2.62
CA GLY A 346 14.39 15.71 3.53
C GLY A 346 13.06 16.43 3.82
N LEU A 347 11.94 15.71 3.82
CA LEU A 347 10.60 16.31 4.01
C LEU A 347 10.14 16.37 5.49
N LEU A 348 10.92 15.81 6.42
CA LEU A 348 10.61 15.73 7.86
C LEU A 348 10.84 17.02 8.65
#